data_AF-A0A7Y5N7F7-F1
#
_entry.id   AF-A0A7Y5N7F7-F1
#
_cell.length_a   1.000
_cell.length_b   1.000
_cell.length_c   1.000
_cell.angle_alpha   90.00
_cell.angle_beta   90.00
_cell.angle_gamma   90.00
#
_symmetry.space_group_name_H-M   'P 1'
#
loop_
_entity.id
_entity.type
_entity.pdbx_description
1 polymer ?
#
loop_
_entity_poly.entity_id
_entity_poly.type
_entity_poly.pdbx_seq_one_letter_code
_entity_poly.pdbx_strand_id
1 'polypeptide(L)'
;LAARQLSAFGGALRAPGRAGERVARVVREGGVVVTTGQQPGLFGGPIYTWSKAIAAATLADAIERATGVPTAPVFWAATDDADAREASETVIAVVGGAERLVASVDAPAGTPMCAAPLGDVSALFERLAASAGSATHQEVLARTRAAYSAGATVGGAYVALLEAMLEPLGVAVLDAADARVRELAAPLAARALERSASVADALAERAKAIRGAGFEPQVDDVERLSLVFEWSDGLKTRVPIGTGARYAPGTLSPNVLLRPVIERALLPTVAYVAGPGELAYFAQVSAVADALDVARPLAVPRWSCTILEPRVERALGRLRLTREDVRDQAAAERILASRALPAPASGAIELARAQASALRERLHELTRGDGLIDERVAEGHARRAEWLADRLERRILAAVKRREAEGMAMLGTIRGSLWPLGKRQERALNFIPLLARYGPGLVERMREASGEWARGIVGK
;
A
#
# COMPACT_ATOMS: atom_id res chain seq x y z
N LEU A 1 21.85 22.82 -11.57
CA LEU A 1 21.81 21.73 -10.56
C LEU A 1 21.07 20.51 -11.13
N ALA A 2 19.80 20.66 -11.54
CA ALA A 2 18.98 19.58 -12.12
C ALA A 2 19.62 18.84 -13.31
N ALA A 3 20.24 19.57 -14.26
CA ALA A 3 20.91 18.96 -15.41
C ALA A 3 22.02 17.98 -15.02
N ARG A 4 22.90 18.38 -14.08
CA ARG A 4 23.97 17.51 -13.57
C ARG A 4 23.41 16.30 -12.82
N GLN A 5 22.37 16.51 -12.01
CA GLN A 5 21.78 15.46 -11.19
C GLN A 5 21.07 14.39 -12.03
N LEU A 6 20.18 14.78 -12.95
CA LEU A 6 19.39 13.83 -13.73
C LEU A 6 20.22 13.10 -14.80
N SER A 7 21.14 13.78 -15.46
CA SER A 7 22.00 13.14 -16.48
C SER A 7 22.97 12.12 -15.87
N ALA A 8 23.33 12.25 -14.59
CA ALA A 8 24.24 11.32 -13.91
C ALA A 8 23.66 9.91 -13.74
N PHE A 9 22.33 9.75 -13.76
CA PHE A 9 21.69 8.44 -13.65
C PHE A 9 21.83 7.58 -14.91
N GLY A 10 22.05 8.18 -16.08
CA GLY A 10 22.15 7.45 -17.35
C GLY A 10 21.00 6.45 -17.52
N GLY A 11 21.35 5.18 -17.79
CA GLY A 11 20.38 4.09 -17.97
C GLY A 11 19.59 3.68 -16.72
N ALA A 12 19.97 4.13 -15.52
CA ALA A 12 19.22 3.86 -14.30
C ALA A 12 17.85 4.57 -14.29
N LEU A 13 17.79 5.77 -14.91
CA LEU A 13 16.57 6.53 -15.08
C LEU A 13 15.93 6.17 -16.43
N ARG A 14 15.02 5.20 -16.39
CA ARG A 14 14.30 4.71 -17.57
C ARG A 14 13.18 5.67 -17.93
N ALA A 15 13.38 6.40 -19.02
CA ALA A 15 12.45 7.42 -19.48
C ALA A 15 12.29 7.37 -21.01
N PRO A 16 11.68 6.31 -21.57
CA PRO A 16 11.35 6.30 -23.00
C PRO A 16 10.25 7.33 -23.33
N GLY A 17 10.09 7.63 -24.62
CA GLY A 17 8.99 8.42 -25.17
C GLY A 17 8.66 9.69 -24.37
N ARG A 18 7.40 9.82 -23.95
CA ARG A 18 6.89 11.01 -23.24
C ARG A 18 7.59 11.25 -21.91
N ALA A 19 7.99 10.20 -21.20
CA ALA A 19 8.74 10.34 -19.95
C ALA A 19 10.11 10.98 -20.20
N GLY A 20 10.78 10.55 -21.27
CA GLY A 20 12.07 11.10 -21.70
C GLY A 20 11.99 12.56 -22.09
N GLU A 21 10.99 12.94 -22.86
CA GLU A 21 10.76 14.34 -23.26
C GLU A 21 10.59 15.26 -22.04
N ARG A 22 9.83 14.82 -21.03
CA ARG A 22 9.63 15.57 -19.78
C ARG A 22 10.93 15.73 -19.00
N VAL A 23 11.67 14.65 -18.80
CA VAL A 23 12.96 14.67 -18.09
C VAL A 23 13.96 15.55 -18.84
N ALA A 24 14.04 15.42 -20.18
CA ALA A 24 14.92 16.23 -21.00
C ALA A 24 14.60 17.73 -20.92
N ARG A 25 13.31 18.09 -20.84
CA ARG A 25 12.88 19.48 -20.61
C ARG A 25 13.32 19.98 -19.24
N VAL A 26 13.13 19.20 -18.18
CA VAL A 26 13.62 19.53 -16.83
C VAL A 26 15.13 19.77 -16.83
N VAL A 27 15.90 18.92 -17.50
CA VAL A 27 17.36 19.08 -17.64
C VAL A 27 17.72 20.35 -18.39
N ARG A 28 17.10 20.59 -19.56
CA ARG A 28 17.42 21.70 -20.46
C ARG A 28 17.06 23.07 -19.89
N GLU A 29 15.94 23.16 -19.18
CA GLU A 29 15.38 24.43 -18.71
C GLU A 29 15.59 24.67 -17.20
N GLY A 30 16.21 23.73 -16.48
CA GLY A 30 16.51 23.88 -15.06
C GLY A 30 15.29 23.67 -14.15
N GLY A 31 14.50 22.63 -14.42
CA GLY A 31 13.28 22.31 -13.69
C GLY A 31 13.48 21.51 -12.40
N VAL A 32 12.39 20.94 -11.90
CA VAL A 32 12.31 20.11 -10.69
C VAL A 32 11.62 18.78 -10.96
N VAL A 33 11.65 17.86 -9.99
CA VAL A 33 10.93 16.59 -10.07
C VAL A 33 9.96 16.38 -8.90
N VAL A 34 8.84 15.72 -9.18
CA VAL A 34 7.98 15.14 -8.15
C VAL A 34 8.28 13.65 -8.09
N THR A 35 8.62 13.15 -6.91
CA THR A 35 8.97 11.75 -6.75
C THR A 35 7.90 10.98 -5.99
N THR A 36 7.87 9.68 -6.20
CA THR A 36 7.17 8.70 -5.38
C THR A 36 7.93 7.39 -5.49
N GLY A 37 7.71 6.45 -4.58
CA GLY A 37 8.31 5.13 -4.73
C GLY A 37 7.44 4.01 -4.22
N GLN A 38 7.82 2.79 -4.60
CA GLN A 38 7.31 1.58 -4.01
C GLN A 38 8.27 0.41 -4.25
N GLN A 39 8.33 -0.50 -3.28
CA GLN A 39 8.95 -1.82 -3.46
C GLN A 39 8.25 -2.60 -4.58
N PRO A 40 8.98 -3.47 -5.31
CA PRO A 40 8.40 -4.45 -6.20
C PRO A 40 7.22 -5.21 -5.58
N GLY A 41 6.20 -5.45 -6.39
CA GLY A 41 5.11 -6.36 -6.10
C GLY A 41 4.78 -7.19 -7.34
N LEU A 42 4.39 -8.44 -7.15
CA LEU A 42 4.12 -9.36 -8.25
C LEU A 42 3.07 -8.77 -9.20
N PHE A 43 3.38 -8.81 -10.51
CA PHE A 43 2.60 -8.17 -11.58
C PHE A 43 2.31 -6.69 -11.32
N GLY A 44 3.32 -5.93 -10.87
CA GLY A 44 3.23 -4.50 -10.59
C GLY A 44 2.56 -4.14 -9.27
N GLY A 45 2.18 -5.14 -8.46
CA GLY A 45 1.68 -4.93 -7.10
C GLY A 45 0.28 -4.30 -7.02
N PRO A 46 -0.08 -3.78 -5.84
CA PRO A 46 -1.42 -3.29 -5.58
C PRO A 46 -1.70 -1.95 -6.28
N ILE A 47 -2.99 -1.60 -6.41
CA ILE A 47 -3.45 -0.35 -7.04
C ILE A 47 -2.74 0.90 -6.49
N TYR A 48 -2.37 0.95 -5.21
CA TYR A 48 -1.70 2.15 -4.69
C TYR A 48 -0.39 2.46 -5.41
N THR A 49 0.34 1.46 -5.92
CA THR A 49 1.59 1.64 -6.68
C THR A 49 1.33 2.54 -7.88
N TRP A 50 0.24 2.26 -8.59
CA TRP A 50 -0.18 2.96 -9.78
C TRP A 50 -0.82 4.31 -9.45
N SER A 51 -1.65 4.37 -8.41
CA SER A 51 -2.26 5.63 -7.95
C SER A 51 -1.20 6.64 -7.48
N LYS A 52 -0.10 6.17 -6.89
CA LYS A 52 1.07 6.97 -6.51
C LYS A 52 1.75 7.58 -7.74
N ALA A 53 2.00 6.76 -8.77
CA ALA A 53 2.59 7.23 -10.01
C ALA A 53 1.70 8.27 -10.71
N ILE A 54 0.39 8.02 -10.75
CA ILE A 54 -0.61 8.95 -11.29
C ILE A 54 -0.63 10.25 -10.48
N ALA A 55 -0.58 10.16 -9.15
CA ALA A 55 -0.52 11.33 -8.25
C ALA A 55 0.76 12.14 -8.44
N ALA A 56 1.92 11.50 -8.60
CA ALA A 56 3.16 12.20 -8.93
C ALA A 56 3.04 12.93 -10.27
N ALA A 57 2.45 12.30 -11.29
CA ALA A 57 2.24 12.91 -12.59
C ALA A 57 1.29 14.11 -12.56
N THR A 58 0.15 13.99 -11.87
CA THR A 58 -0.84 15.08 -11.80
C THR A 58 -0.36 16.22 -10.92
N LEU A 59 0.44 15.94 -9.88
CA LEU A 59 1.10 16.95 -9.06
C LEU A 59 2.20 17.68 -9.86
N ALA A 60 3.01 16.96 -10.63
CA ALA A 60 3.97 17.57 -11.54
C ALA A 60 3.27 18.52 -12.53
N ASP A 61 2.17 18.06 -13.15
CA ASP A 61 1.35 18.88 -14.05
C ASP A 61 0.76 20.11 -13.33
N ALA A 62 0.35 19.98 -12.07
CA ALA A 62 -0.22 21.08 -11.28
C ALA A 62 0.84 22.12 -10.90
N ILE A 63 2.02 21.69 -10.47
CA ILE A 63 3.15 22.56 -10.12
C ILE A 63 3.62 23.33 -11.35
N GLU A 64 3.84 22.65 -12.47
CA GLU A 64 4.29 23.31 -13.70
C GLU A 64 3.27 24.33 -14.19
N ARG A 65 1.97 24.01 -14.17
CA ARG A 65 0.92 24.98 -14.53
C ARG A 65 0.82 26.17 -13.59
N ALA A 66 1.16 26.02 -12.32
CA ALA A 66 1.07 27.09 -11.34
C ALA A 66 2.31 27.99 -11.33
N THR A 67 3.48 27.43 -11.64
CA THR A 67 4.78 28.10 -11.45
C THR A 67 5.49 28.43 -12.76
N GLY A 68 5.12 27.78 -13.87
CA GLY A 68 5.87 27.80 -15.12
C GLY A 68 7.18 27.01 -15.07
N VAL A 69 7.55 26.42 -13.93
CA VAL A 69 8.79 25.64 -13.78
C VAL A 69 8.57 24.24 -14.36
N PRO A 70 9.39 23.80 -15.33
CA PRO A 70 9.31 22.46 -15.89
C PRO A 70 9.40 21.42 -14.78
N THR A 71 8.42 20.51 -14.75
CA THR A 71 8.32 19.52 -13.68
C THR A 71 8.08 18.13 -14.26
N ALA A 72 8.90 17.16 -13.88
CA ALA A 72 8.77 15.76 -14.30
C ALA A 72 8.45 14.84 -13.12
N PRO A 73 7.53 13.87 -13.29
CA PRO A 73 7.31 12.83 -12.30
C PRO A 73 8.33 11.69 -12.44
N VAL A 74 8.88 11.24 -11.31
CA VAL A 74 9.82 10.12 -11.23
C VAL A 74 9.33 9.09 -10.22
N PHE A 75 9.28 7.83 -10.64
CA PHE A 75 8.93 6.69 -9.81
C PHE A 75 10.19 5.94 -9.37
N TRP A 76 10.49 5.95 -8.08
CA TRP A 76 11.57 5.19 -7.45
C TRP A 76 11.13 3.72 -7.26
N ALA A 77 11.64 2.83 -8.10
CA ALA A 77 11.44 1.40 -7.94
C ALA A 77 12.48 0.86 -6.94
N ALA A 78 12.04 0.53 -5.72
CA ALA A 78 12.92 0.09 -4.63
C ALA A 78 13.33 -1.39 -4.78
N THR A 79 13.99 -1.72 -5.90
CA THR A 79 14.51 -3.05 -6.26
C THR A 79 15.72 -3.47 -5.41
N ASP A 80 16.32 -2.52 -4.70
CA ASP A 80 17.44 -2.74 -3.79
C ASP A 80 16.99 -3.25 -2.41
N ASP A 81 15.70 -3.31 -2.14
CA ASP A 81 15.16 -3.93 -0.92
C ASP A 81 15.30 -5.46 -0.94
N ALA A 82 15.32 -6.10 0.22
CA ALA A 82 15.65 -7.51 0.40
C ALA A 82 14.48 -8.40 0.86
N ASP A 83 13.24 -7.88 0.88
CA ASP A 83 12.04 -8.67 1.18
C ASP A 83 11.39 -9.29 -0.08
N ALA A 84 12.15 -10.12 -0.79
CA ALA A 84 11.69 -10.73 -2.03
C ALA A 84 10.45 -11.64 -1.85
N ARG A 85 10.18 -12.12 -0.63
CA ARG A 85 9.00 -12.93 -0.31
C ARG A 85 7.74 -12.06 -0.28
N GLU A 86 7.77 -10.91 0.40
CA GLU A 86 6.66 -9.96 0.36
C GLU A 86 6.41 -9.46 -1.07
N ALA A 87 7.47 -9.21 -1.84
CA ALA A 87 7.36 -8.73 -3.21
C ALA A 87 6.81 -9.76 -4.22
N SER A 88 6.77 -11.03 -3.85
CA SER A 88 6.38 -12.14 -4.74
C SER A 88 4.94 -12.61 -4.54
N GLU A 89 4.08 -11.77 -3.98
CA GLU A 89 2.65 -12.01 -3.89
C GLU A 89 1.81 -10.88 -4.47
N THR A 90 0.58 -11.21 -4.84
CA THR A 90 -0.44 -10.26 -5.30
C THR A 90 -1.84 -10.78 -4.99
N VAL A 91 -2.85 -9.91 -5.04
CA VAL A 91 -4.25 -10.30 -4.77
C VAL A 91 -5.13 -9.96 -5.96
N ILE A 92 -5.98 -10.91 -6.37
CA ILE A 92 -6.96 -10.74 -7.44
C ILE A 92 -8.38 -10.86 -6.89
N ALA A 93 -9.32 -10.14 -7.50
CA ALA A 93 -10.74 -10.32 -7.20
C ALA A 93 -11.28 -11.50 -8.00
N VAL A 94 -12.02 -12.39 -7.32
CA VAL A 94 -12.64 -13.58 -7.92
C VAL A 94 -14.12 -13.62 -7.56
N VAL A 95 -14.88 -14.53 -8.18
CA VAL A 95 -16.27 -14.76 -7.78
C VAL A 95 -16.27 -15.27 -6.34
N GLY A 96 -17.09 -14.65 -5.48
CA GLY A 96 -17.21 -15.01 -4.07
C GLY A 96 -16.14 -14.43 -3.14
N GLY A 97 -15.14 -13.70 -3.64
CA GLY A 97 -14.11 -13.14 -2.76
C GLY A 97 -12.87 -12.60 -3.46
N ALA A 98 -11.74 -12.70 -2.78
CA ALA A 98 -10.44 -12.35 -3.31
C ALA A 98 -9.45 -13.49 -3.05
N GLU A 99 -8.49 -13.64 -3.94
CA GLU A 99 -7.49 -14.68 -3.88
C GLU A 99 -6.09 -14.10 -3.89
N ARG A 100 -5.20 -14.68 -3.06
CA ARG A 100 -3.78 -14.39 -3.06
C ARG A 100 -3.02 -15.33 -3.98
N LEU A 101 -2.24 -14.77 -4.89
CA LEU A 101 -1.30 -15.48 -5.75
C LEU A 101 0.11 -15.26 -5.19
N VAL A 102 0.90 -16.33 -5.06
CA VAL A 102 2.26 -16.30 -4.50
C VAL A 102 3.21 -17.00 -5.46
N ALA A 103 4.20 -16.30 -5.95
CA ALA A 103 5.27 -16.84 -6.76
C ALA A 103 6.38 -17.44 -5.89
N SER A 104 7.04 -18.47 -6.40
CA SER A 104 8.27 -18.97 -5.78
C SER A 104 9.43 -18.02 -6.04
N VAL A 105 10.25 -17.84 -5.01
CA VAL A 105 11.54 -17.15 -5.09
C VAL A 105 12.57 -18.07 -4.50
N ASP A 106 13.52 -18.49 -5.31
CA ASP A 106 14.64 -19.31 -4.88
C ASP A 106 15.84 -18.39 -4.58
N ALA A 107 15.78 -17.72 -3.43
CA ALA A 107 16.83 -16.84 -2.96
C ALA A 107 16.95 -16.91 -1.42
N PRO A 108 18.17 -16.84 -0.87
CA PRO A 108 18.37 -16.67 0.57
C PRO A 108 17.66 -15.43 1.12
N ALA A 109 17.33 -15.45 2.41
CA ALA A 109 16.83 -14.25 3.09
C ALA A 109 17.90 -13.15 3.07
N GLY A 110 17.51 -11.92 2.76
CA GLY A 110 18.44 -10.80 2.62
C GLY A 110 18.96 -10.57 1.19
N THR A 111 18.59 -11.41 0.22
CA THR A 111 18.88 -11.15 -1.20
C THR A 111 18.05 -9.97 -1.72
N PRO A 112 18.68 -8.94 -2.32
CA PRO A 112 17.96 -7.84 -2.97
C PRO A 112 17.02 -8.34 -4.07
N MET A 113 15.87 -7.70 -4.22
CA MET A 113 14.87 -8.07 -5.24
C MET A 113 15.41 -7.97 -6.67
N CYS A 114 16.37 -7.07 -6.94
CA CYS A 114 17.04 -6.99 -8.23
C CYS A 114 17.83 -8.26 -8.58
N ALA A 115 18.27 -9.03 -7.58
CA ALA A 115 19.06 -10.24 -7.71
C ALA A 115 18.26 -11.52 -7.36
N ALA A 116 17.05 -11.39 -6.82
CA ALA A 116 16.20 -12.52 -6.43
C ALA A 116 15.53 -13.14 -7.67
N PRO A 117 15.88 -14.37 -8.08
CA PRO A 117 15.28 -15.02 -9.24
C PRO A 117 13.81 -15.31 -9.00
N LEU A 118 12.97 -14.97 -9.98
CA LEU A 118 11.56 -15.30 -9.95
C LEU A 118 11.34 -16.69 -10.58
N GLY A 119 10.59 -17.56 -9.89
CA GLY A 119 10.19 -18.85 -10.44
C GLY A 119 9.23 -18.73 -11.63
N ASP A 120 8.80 -19.86 -12.20
CA ASP A 120 7.80 -19.84 -13.28
C ASP A 120 6.45 -19.33 -12.76
N VAL A 121 6.02 -18.17 -13.28
CA VAL A 121 4.76 -17.52 -12.93
C VAL A 121 3.68 -17.70 -13.99
N SER A 122 3.88 -18.56 -15.00
CA SER A 122 2.94 -18.75 -16.11
C SER A 122 1.54 -19.12 -15.62
N ALA A 123 1.43 -20.09 -14.69
CA ALA A 123 0.15 -20.48 -14.12
C ALA A 123 -0.50 -19.34 -13.31
N LEU A 124 0.28 -18.56 -12.56
CA LEU A 124 -0.23 -17.40 -11.82
C LEU A 124 -0.72 -16.30 -12.75
N PHE A 125 -0.01 -16.08 -13.86
CA PHE A 125 -0.41 -15.14 -14.90
C PHE A 125 -1.75 -15.53 -15.54
N GLU A 126 -1.98 -16.80 -15.85
CA GLU A 126 -3.28 -17.24 -16.39
C GLU A 126 -4.44 -16.95 -15.42
N ARG A 127 -4.21 -17.07 -14.11
CA ARG A 127 -5.20 -16.72 -13.08
C ARG A 127 -5.42 -15.22 -12.98
N LEU A 128 -4.35 -14.42 -13.05
CA LEU A 128 -4.43 -12.96 -13.14
C LEU A 128 -5.24 -12.54 -14.37
N ALA A 129 -4.92 -13.08 -15.55
CA ALA A 129 -5.60 -12.80 -16.80
C ALA A 129 -7.08 -13.20 -16.75
N ALA A 130 -7.40 -14.38 -16.22
CA ALA A 130 -8.78 -14.84 -16.04
C ALA A 130 -9.59 -13.88 -15.12
N SER A 131 -8.96 -13.30 -14.10
CA SER A 131 -9.62 -12.33 -13.21
C SER A 131 -9.98 -11.00 -13.91
N ALA A 132 -9.39 -10.71 -15.07
CA ALA A 132 -9.77 -9.58 -15.91
C ALA A 132 -11.12 -9.80 -16.60
N GLY A 133 -11.58 -11.05 -16.75
CA GLY A 133 -12.82 -11.38 -17.45
C GLY A 133 -12.75 -11.00 -18.93
N SER A 134 -13.76 -10.27 -19.44
CA SER A 134 -13.71 -9.68 -20.78
C SER A 134 -12.68 -8.54 -20.85
N ALA A 135 -11.40 -8.90 -21.01
CA ALA A 135 -10.30 -7.96 -21.14
C ALA A 135 -10.27 -7.34 -22.54
N THR A 136 -10.84 -6.15 -22.69
CA THR A 136 -10.85 -5.40 -23.96
C THR A 136 -9.46 -4.88 -24.34
N HIS A 137 -8.55 -4.71 -23.38
CA HIS A 137 -7.21 -4.17 -23.57
C HIS A 137 -6.13 -5.24 -23.37
N GLN A 138 -6.06 -6.19 -24.31
CA GLN A 138 -5.12 -7.33 -24.26
C GLN A 138 -3.64 -6.93 -24.21
N GLU A 139 -3.28 -5.74 -24.72
CA GLU A 139 -1.88 -5.28 -24.65
C GLU A 139 -1.36 -5.13 -23.21
N VAL A 140 -2.23 -4.82 -22.25
CA VAL A 140 -1.88 -4.72 -20.83
C VAL A 140 -1.41 -6.08 -20.30
N LEU A 141 -2.14 -7.14 -20.66
CA LEU A 141 -1.79 -8.52 -20.31
C LEU A 141 -0.54 -8.96 -21.07
N ALA A 142 -0.40 -8.61 -22.35
CA ALA A 142 0.77 -8.94 -23.15
C ALA A 142 2.07 -8.31 -22.59
N ARG A 143 2.03 -7.01 -22.24
CA ARG A 143 3.15 -6.30 -21.60
C ARG A 143 3.50 -6.91 -20.24
N THR A 144 2.48 -7.28 -19.46
CA THR A 144 2.67 -7.98 -18.18
C THR A 144 3.35 -9.33 -18.38
N ARG A 145 2.89 -10.14 -19.34
CA ARG A 145 3.50 -11.44 -19.65
C ARG A 145 4.94 -11.30 -20.14
N ALA A 146 5.22 -10.29 -20.97
CA ALA A 146 6.56 -10.04 -21.49
C ALA A 146 7.56 -9.64 -20.39
N ALA A 147 7.13 -8.83 -19.42
CA ALA A 147 7.96 -8.40 -18.30
C ALA A 147 8.28 -9.54 -17.32
N TYR A 148 7.33 -10.46 -17.12
CA TYR A 148 7.46 -11.59 -16.19
C TYR A 148 7.81 -12.89 -16.94
N SER A 149 8.92 -12.86 -17.68
CA SER A 149 9.43 -13.97 -18.49
C SER A 149 10.43 -14.85 -17.71
N ALA A 150 10.75 -16.02 -18.28
CA ALA A 150 11.70 -16.96 -17.68
C ALA A 150 13.09 -16.32 -17.51
N GLY A 151 13.68 -16.47 -16.32
CA GLY A 151 14.99 -15.90 -15.97
C GLY A 151 14.95 -14.46 -15.45
N ALA A 152 13.77 -13.83 -15.37
CA ALA A 152 13.63 -12.52 -14.75
C ALA A 152 13.85 -12.59 -13.22
N THR A 153 14.35 -11.50 -12.65
CA THR A 153 14.34 -11.30 -11.20
C THR A 153 13.08 -10.56 -10.76
N VAL A 154 12.72 -10.63 -9.49
CA VAL A 154 11.57 -9.92 -8.90
C VAL A 154 11.63 -8.43 -9.25
N GLY A 155 12.79 -7.80 -9.05
CA GLY A 155 13.02 -6.39 -9.36
C GLY A 155 13.05 -6.09 -10.85
N GLY A 156 13.71 -6.93 -11.65
CA GLY A 156 13.82 -6.75 -13.10
C GLY A 156 12.46 -6.79 -13.82
N ALA A 157 11.62 -7.78 -13.48
CA ALA A 157 10.27 -7.90 -14.04
C ALA A 157 9.40 -6.70 -13.67
N TYR A 158 9.50 -6.24 -12.42
CA TYR A 158 8.77 -5.08 -11.93
C TYR A 158 9.16 -3.79 -12.66
N VAL A 159 10.46 -3.51 -12.81
CA VAL A 159 10.96 -2.31 -13.51
C VAL A 159 10.54 -2.33 -14.98
N ALA A 160 10.68 -3.47 -15.66
CA ALA A 160 10.28 -3.62 -17.06
C ALA A 160 8.78 -3.36 -17.26
N LEU A 161 7.93 -3.85 -16.36
CA LEU A 161 6.49 -3.59 -16.41
C LEU A 161 6.18 -2.11 -16.14
N LEU A 162 6.76 -1.52 -15.09
CA LEU A 162 6.51 -0.12 -14.77
C LEU A 162 6.96 0.80 -15.90
N GLU A 163 8.14 0.58 -16.47
CA GLU A 163 8.65 1.36 -17.61
C GLU A 163 7.64 1.37 -18.76
N ALA A 164 7.17 0.18 -19.17
CA ALA A 164 6.23 0.06 -20.28
C ALA A 164 4.84 0.66 -19.99
N MET A 165 4.39 0.63 -18.74
CA MET A 165 3.03 1.05 -18.37
C MET A 165 2.95 2.51 -17.92
N LEU A 166 4.05 3.08 -17.43
CA LEU A 166 4.12 4.45 -16.94
C LEU A 166 4.65 5.44 -17.99
N GLU A 167 5.32 4.96 -19.05
CA GLU A 167 5.77 5.81 -20.17
C GLU A 167 4.66 6.69 -20.74
N PRO A 168 3.44 6.19 -21.05
CA PRO A 168 2.39 7.02 -21.65
C PRO A 168 1.90 8.14 -20.72
N LEU A 169 2.11 7.96 -19.40
CA LEU A 169 1.81 8.94 -18.36
C LEU A 169 2.90 10.01 -18.21
N GLY A 170 4.02 9.84 -18.92
CA GLY A 170 5.18 10.70 -18.83
C GLY A 170 5.90 10.57 -17.49
N VAL A 171 5.88 9.39 -16.88
CA VAL A 171 6.55 9.08 -15.61
C VAL A 171 7.79 8.25 -15.88
N ALA A 172 8.94 8.77 -15.48
CA ALA A 172 10.21 8.05 -15.57
C ALA A 172 10.33 7.06 -14.40
N VAL A 173 10.97 5.91 -14.62
CA VAL A 173 11.21 4.89 -13.60
C VAL A 173 12.70 4.87 -13.26
N LEU A 174 13.04 5.09 -11.99
CA LEU A 174 14.40 5.01 -11.50
C LEU A 174 14.60 3.67 -10.78
N ASP A 175 15.51 2.84 -11.29
CA ASP A 175 15.87 1.54 -10.69
C ASP A 175 16.87 1.76 -9.54
N ALA A 176 16.41 1.58 -8.29
CA ALA A 176 17.20 1.89 -7.11
C ALA A 176 18.47 1.02 -6.94
N ALA A 177 18.45 -0.19 -7.49
CA ALA A 177 19.56 -1.13 -7.40
C ALA A 177 20.65 -0.91 -8.47
N ASP A 178 20.38 -0.09 -9.49
CA ASP A 178 21.36 0.20 -10.54
C ASP A 178 22.67 0.70 -9.93
N ALA A 179 23.80 0.20 -10.43
CA ALA A 179 25.12 0.54 -9.91
C ALA A 179 25.36 2.06 -9.89
N ARG A 180 24.86 2.79 -10.88
CA ARG A 180 24.99 4.26 -10.95
C ARG A 180 24.28 4.95 -9.78
N VAL A 181 23.10 4.47 -9.40
CA VAL A 181 22.35 5.02 -8.25
C VAL A 181 23.14 4.79 -6.96
N ARG A 182 23.68 3.57 -6.79
CA ARG A 182 24.48 3.22 -5.61
C ARG A 182 25.79 4.01 -5.54
N GLU A 183 26.47 4.21 -6.66
CA GLU A 183 27.67 5.05 -6.76
C GLU A 183 27.37 6.51 -6.40
N LEU A 184 26.28 7.07 -6.92
CA LEU A 184 25.84 8.43 -6.59
C LEU A 184 25.42 8.57 -5.12
N ALA A 185 24.80 7.54 -4.54
CA ALA A 185 24.38 7.51 -3.14
C ALA A 185 25.55 7.31 -2.16
N ALA A 186 26.65 6.67 -2.60
CA ALA A 186 27.73 6.22 -1.74
C ALA A 186 28.33 7.32 -0.84
N PRO A 187 28.60 8.57 -1.30
CA PRO A 187 29.16 9.60 -0.43
C PRO A 187 28.24 9.97 0.74
N LEU A 188 26.92 10.01 0.52
CA LEU A 188 25.97 10.33 1.58
C LEU A 188 25.70 9.14 2.49
N ALA A 189 25.68 7.92 1.95
CA ALA A 189 25.61 6.70 2.76
C ALA A 189 26.85 6.56 3.67
N ALA A 190 28.05 6.84 3.15
CA ALA A 190 29.28 6.87 3.94
C ALA A 190 29.23 7.93 5.04
N ARG A 191 28.78 9.15 4.73
CA ARG A 191 28.56 10.19 5.73
C ARG A 191 27.56 9.76 6.81
N ALA A 192 26.50 9.05 6.43
CA ALA A 192 25.52 8.54 7.38
C ALA A 192 26.09 7.46 8.32
N LEU A 193 27.05 6.66 7.84
CA LEU A 193 27.81 5.73 8.69
C LEU A 193 28.77 6.48 9.63
N GLU A 194 29.56 7.41 9.10
CA GLU A 194 30.50 8.22 9.89
C GLU A 194 29.79 8.98 11.02
N ARG A 195 28.59 9.49 10.74
CA ARG A 195 27.74 10.22 11.71
C ARG A 195 26.67 9.36 12.36
N SER A 196 26.79 8.04 12.31
CA SER A 196 25.75 7.11 12.78
C SER A 196 25.34 7.34 14.25
N ALA A 197 26.28 7.72 15.13
CA ALA A 197 25.96 8.08 16.52
C ALA A 197 25.09 9.33 16.62
N SER A 198 25.46 10.41 15.91
CA SER A 198 24.68 11.66 15.87
C SER A 198 23.28 11.45 15.28
N VAL A 199 23.18 10.61 14.24
CA VAL A 199 21.89 10.23 13.64
C VAL A 199 21.02 9.47 14.65
N ALA A 200 21.60 8.55 15.43
CA ALA A 200 20.89 7.82 16.46
C ALA A 200 20.37 8.76 17.57
N ASP A 201 21.21 9.68 18.04
CA ASP A 201 20.82 10.68 19.04
C ASP A 201 19.67 11.57 18.53
N ALA A 202 19.77 12.05 17.28
CA ALA A 202 18.72 12.85 16.65
C ALA A 202 17.38 12.09 16.52
N LEU A 203 17.44 10.79 16.21
CA LEU A 203 16.27 9.93 16.14
C LEU A 203 15.65 9.68 17.52
N ALA A 204 16.47 9.47 18.56
CA ALA A 204 16.01 9.30 19.93
C ALA A 204 15.28 10.55 20.44
N GLU A 205 15.84 11.74 20.20
CA GLU A 205 15.19 13.01 20.55
C GLU A 205 13.90 13.23 19.74
N ARG A 206 13.90 12.91 18.44
CA ARG A 206 12.69 12.98 17.63
C ARG A 206 11.62 12.01 18.12
N ALA A 207 11.98 10.81 18.55
CA ALA A 207 11.05 9.84 19.10
C ALA A 207 10.42 10.34 20.41
N LYS A 208 11.20 10.98 21.29
CA LYS A 208 10.66 11.65 22.49
C LYS A 208 9.67 12.75 22.12
N ALA A 209 9.99 13.59 21.14
CA ALA A 209 9.09 14.65 20.68
C ALA A 209 7.78 14.11 20.08
N ILE A 210 7.85 13.03 19.29
CA ILE A 210 6.67 12.36 18.73
C ILE A 210 5.75 11.84 19.85
N ARG A 211 6.31 11.14 20.84
CA ARG A 211 5.56 10.66 22.01
C ARG A 211 5.00 11.79 22.87
N GLY A 212 5.77 12.84 23.08
CA GLY A 212 5.33 14.04 23.80
C GLY A 212 4.13 14.74 23.13
N ALA A 213 3.95 14.57 21.82
CA ALA A 213 2.81 15.06 21.07
C ALA A 213 1.62 14.06 21.03
N GLY A 214 1.71 12.91 21.71
CA GLY A 214 0.64 11.90 21.75
C GLY A 214 0.61 10.94 20.56
N PHE A 215 1.70 10.87 19.77
CA PHE A 215 1.85 9.96 18.64
C PHE A 215 2.93 8.91 18.94
N GLU A 216 2.98 7.83 18.15
CA GLU A 216 4.04 6.82 18.23
C GLU A 216 5.02 6.93 17.05
N PRO A 217 6.34 6.81 17.30
CA PRO A 217 7.31 6.59 16.23
C PRO A 217 6.92 5.36 15.39
N GLN A 218 7.15 5.44 14.08
CA GLN A 218 6.66 4.44 13.13
C GLN A 218 7.74 3.49 12.65
N VAL A 219 9.00 3.91 12.72
CA VAL A 219 10.14 3.05 12.46
C VAL A 219 10.87 2.86 13.77
N ASP A 220 10.94 1.61 14.21
CA ASP A 220 11.64 1.24 15.42
C ASP A 220 13.15 1.47 15.27
N ASP A 221 13.74 2.00 16.34
CA ASP A 221 15.18 2.05 16.48
C ASP A 221 15.69 0.64 16.83
N VAL A 222 16.69 0.17 16.12
CA VAL A 222 17.30 -1.13 16.38
C VAL A 222 18.66 -0.87 17.02
N GLU A 223 18.77 -1.23 18.29
CA GLU A 223 19.95 -0.92 19.10
C GLU A 223 21.24 -1.28 18.36
N ARG A 224 22.18 -0.34 18.33
CA ARG A 224 23.52 -0.51 17.74
C ARG A 224 23.56 -0.69 16.22
N LEU A 225 22.45 -0.59 15.50
CA LEU A 225 22.44 -0.70 14.04
C LEU A 225 22.19 0.65 13.36
N SER A 226 23.08 1.02 12.46
CA SER A 226 22.98 2.26 11.68
C SER A 226 21.80 2.21 10.68
N LEU A 227 21.56 3.32 9.97
CA LEU A 227 20.56 3.39 8.90
C LEU A 227 21.05 2.84 7.55
N VAL A 228 22.23 2.21 7.51
CA VAL A 228 22.91 1.79 6.28
C VAL A 228 23.06 0.28 6.25
N PHE A 229 22.82 -0.29 5.09
CA PHE A 229 23.13 -1.67 4.75
C PHE A 229 24.35 -1.74 3.85
N GLU A 230 25.16 -2.78 4.04
CA GLU A 230 26.20 -3.19 3.11
C GLU A 230 25.69 -4.37 2.27
N TRP A 231 25.91 -4.28 0.96
CA TRP A 231 25.68 -5.37 0.03
C TRP A 231 27.01 -6.07 -0.27
N SER A 232 27.17 -7.27 0.28
CA SER A 232 28.32 -8.15 0.07
C SER A 232 27.84 -9.57 -0.20
N ASP A 233 28.53 -10.30 -1.08
CA ASP A 233 28.22 -11.72 -1.40
C ASP A 233 26.75 -12.00 -1.75
N GLY A 234 26.08 -11.05 -2.40
CA GLY A 234 24.68 -11.20 -2.82
C GLY A 234 23.64 -10.92 -1.72
N LEU A 235 24.06 -10.52 -0.52
CA LEU A 235 23.18 -10.29 0.63
C LEU A 235 23.31 -8.87 1.19
N LYS A 236 22.21 -8.33 1.73
CA LYS A 236 22.22 -7.05 2.45
C LYS A 236 22.28 -7.30 3.95
N THR A 237 23.27 -6.70 4.60
CA THR A 237 23.45 -6.78 6.04
C THR A 237 23.48 -5.38 6.64
N ARG A 238 22.77 -5.16 7.74
CA ARG A 238 22.70 -3.85 8.39
C ARG A 238 23.99 -3.57 9.14
N VAL A 239 24.61 -2.41 8.89
CA VAL A 239 25.92 -2.06 9.44
C VAL A 239 25.76 -1.51 10.87
N PRO A 240 26.58 -1.94 11.85
CA PRO A 240 26.53 -1.40 13.20
C PRO A 240 26.94 0.09 13.30
N ILE A 241 26.48 0.77 14.35
CA ILE A 241 26.88 2.13 14.69
C ILE A 241 28.35 2.14 15.13
N GLY A 242 29.10 3.16 14.72
CA GLY A 242 30.50 3.33 15.12
C GLY A 242 31.50 2.40 14.40
N THR A 243 31.03 1.57 13.48
CA THR A 243 31.91 0.79 12.57
C THR A 243 32.53 1.75 11.55
N GLY A 244 33.64 2.39 11.91
CA GLY A 244 34.44 3.22 11.00
C GLY A 244 35.20 2.36 10.00
N ALA A 245 34.51 1.78 9.02
CA ALA A 245 35.14 0.93 8.01
C ALA A 245 35.20 1.61 6.63
N ARG A 246 36.28 1.31 5.90
CA ARG A 246 36.41 1.64 4.48
C ARG A 246 35.55 0.65 3.69
N TYR A 247 34.40 1.11 3.21
CA TYR A 247 33.55 0.34 2.32
C TYR A 247 33.90 0.63 0.85
N ALA A 248 33.75 -0.37 -0.01
CA ALA A 248 33.86 -0.14 -1.44
C ALA A 248 32.71 0.78 -1.91
N PRO A 249 32.98 1.80 -2.73
CA PRO A 249 31.92 2.62 -3.32
C PRO A 249 30.85 1.75 -4.00
N GLY A 250 29.58 2.08 -3.80
CA GLY A 250 28.46 1.37 -4.40
C GLY A 250 28.02 0.08 -3.68
N THR A 251 28.66 -0.35 -2.60
CA THR A 251 28.15 -1.47 -1.77
C THR A 251 27.13 -1.01 -0.72
N LEU A 252 27.11 0.28 -0.40
CA LEU A 252 26.22 0.83 0.64
C LEU A 252 24.83 1.14 0.08
N SER A 253 23.81 0.95 0.91
CA SER A 253 22.43 1.26 0.58
C SER A 253 21.64 1.69 1.82
N PRO A 254 20.60 2.52 1.66
CA PRO A 254 19.85 3.06 2.78
C PRO A 254 18.82 2.09 3.34
N ASN A 255 18.44 2.29 4.60
CA ASN A 255 17.18 1.80 5.13
C ASN A 255 16.01 2.76 4.80
N VAL A 256 14.81 2.44 5.31
CA VAL A 256 13.59 3.21 5.09
C VAL A 256 13.67 4.69 5.52
N LEU A 257 14.45 5.04 6.55
CA LEU A 257 14.58 6.41 7.05
C LEU A 257 15.63 7.22 6.28
N LEU A 258 16.72 6.57 5.84
CA LEU A 258 17.77 7.23 5.07
C LEU A 258 17.41 7.37 3.59
N ARG A 259 16.59 6.47 3.03
CA ARG A 259 16.26 6.45 1.60
C ARG A 259 15.66 7.77 1.11
N PRO A 260 14.65 8.38 1.75
CA PRO A 260 14.10 9.66 1.28
C PRO A 260 15.11 10.81 1.33
N VAL A 261 16.06 10.76 2.28
CA VAL A 261 17.14 11.75 2.42
C VAL A 261 18.12 11.62 1.25
N ILE A 262 18.54 10.39 0.91
CA ILE A 262 19.37 10.12 -0.26
C ILE A 262 18.65 10.54 -1.53
N GLU A 263 17.40 10.12 -1.71
CA GLU A 263 16.60 10.47 -2.88
C GLU A 263 16.55 11.99 -3.09
N ARG A 264 16.27 12.76 -2.04
CA ARG A 264 16.25 14.23 -2.09
C ARG A 264 17.61 14.86 -2.39
N ALA A 265 18.71 14.23 -1.99
CA ALA A 265 20.05 14.70 -2.29
C ALA A 265 20.44 14.43 -3.76
N LEU A 266 20.01 13.29 -4.30
CA LEU A 266 20.33 12.89 -5.67
C LEU A 266 19.45 13.58 -6.71
N LEU A 267 18.18 13.83 -6.40
CA LEU A 267 17.21 14.40 -7.31
C LEU A 267 16.83 15.85 -6.92
N PRO A 268 16.51 16.73 -7.90
CA PRO A 268 15.95 18.06 -7.63
C PRO A 268 14.48 17.96 -7.21
N THR A 269 14.20 17.17 -6.17
CA THR A 269 12.83 16.85 -5.73
C THR A 269 12.18 18.04 -5.06
N VAL A 270 11.04 18.49 -5.59
CA VAL A 270 10.20 19.53 -4.98
C VAL A 270 9.20 18.94 -4.00
N ALA A 271 8.70 17.72 -4.26
CA ALA A 271 7.78 17.01 -3.40
C ALA A 271 7.89 15.49 -3.58
N TYR A 272 7.75 14.76 -2.48
CA TYR A 272 7.65 13.30 -2.41
C TYR A 272 6.19 12.90 -2.11
N VAL A 273 5.56 12.17 -3.01
CA VAL A 273 4.19 11.70 -2.86
C VAL A 273 4.16 10.45 -1.97
N ALA A 274 3.82 10.64 -0.70
CA ALA A 274 3.89 9.63 0.35
C ALA A 274 2.54 8.94 0.62
N GLY A 275 2.56 7.62 0.80
CA GLY A 275 1.47 6.88 1.41
C GLY A 275 1.29 7.20 2.91
N PRO A 276 0.17 6.79 3.53
CA PRO A 276 -0.09 7.08 4.95
C PRO A 276 1.01 6.59 5.91
N GLY A 277 1.53 5.38 5.69
CA GLY A 277 2.63 4.85 6.51
C GLY A 277 3.94 5.61 6.30
N GLU A 278 4.18 6.13 5.09
CA GLU A 278 5.38 6.91 4.79
C GLU A 278 5.31 8.29 5.44
N LEU A 279 4.19 9.00 5.30
CA LEU A 279 3.96 10.27 5.99
C LEU A 279 4.21 10.14 7.50
N ALA A 280 3.78 9.03 8.09
CA ALA A 280 3.87 8.83 9.52
C ALA A 280 5.33 8.72 10.00
N TYR A 281 6.25 8.13 9.21
CA TYR A 281 7.69 8.10 9.54
C TYR A 281 8.48 9.32 9.05
N PHE A 282 7.91 10.22 8.24
CA PHE A 282 8.64 11.38 7.70
C PHE A 282 9.07 12.38 8.78
N ALA A 283 8.41 12.39 9.94
CA ALA A 283 8.89 13.12 11.12
C ALA A 283 10.29 12.64 11.55
N GLN A 284 10.54 11.32 11.52
CA GLN A 284 11.86 10.72 11.80
C GLN A 284 12.86 11.01 10.67
N VAL A 285 12.43 10.93 9.40
CA VAL A 285 13.27 11.28 8.22
C VAL A 285 13.82 12.70 8.33
N SER A 286 13.02 13.66 8.80
CA SER A 286 13.48 15.04 8.96
C SER A 286 14.66 15.16 9.95
N ALA A 287 14.65 14.38 11.04
CA ALA A 287 15.75 14.36 12.00
C ALA A 287 17.03 13.75 11.39
N VAL A 288 16.90 12.74 10.53
CA VAL A 288 18.04 12.16 9.79
C VAL A 288 18.65 13.19 8.84
N ALA A 289 17.81 13.92 8.09
CA ALA A 289 18.30 14.95 7.17
C ALA A 289 19.06 16.06 7.91
N ASP A 290 18.54 16.50 9.07
CA ASP A 290 19.18 17.49 9.92
C ASP A 290 20.55 17.02 10.42
N ALA A 291 20.65 15.79 10.94
CA ALA A 291 21.90 15.23 11.45
C ALA A 291 23.00 15.08 10.38
N LEU A 292 22.60 14.99 9.11
CA LEU A 292 23.50 14.85 7.96
C LEU A 292 23.80 16.19 7.25
N ASP A 293 23.26 17.30 7.75
CA ASP A 293 23.36 18.64 7.16
C ASP A 293 22.91 18.67 5.69
N VAL A 294 21.76 18.06 5.39
CA VAL A 294 21.18 18.02 4.03
C VAL A 294 19.72 18.52 4.01
N ALA A 295 19.25 18.90 2.83
CA ALA A 295 17.89 19.38 2.66
C ALA A 295 16.84 18.33 3.06
N ARG A 296 15.89 18.72 3.90
CA ARG A 296 14.77 17.87 4.29
C ARG A 296 13.91 17.51 3.07
N PRO A 297 13.56 16.22 2.89
CA PRO A 297 12.55 15.83 1.92
C PRO A 297 11.17 16.37 2.31
N LEU A 298 10.43 16.93 1.36
CA LEU A 298 9.05 17.41 1.57
C LEU A 298 8.06 16.33 1.13
N ALA A 299 7.41 15.64 2.09
CA ALA A 299 6.34 14.71 1.75
C ALA A 299 4.98 15.40 1.64
N VAL A 300 4.19 14.94 0.66
CA VAL A 300 2.77 15.28 0.50
C VAL A 300 1.93 14.00 0.48
N PRO A 301 0.72 14.01 1.04
CA PRO A 301 -0.12 12.81 1.08
C PRO A 301 -0.57 12.42 -0.32
N ARG A 302 -0.30 11.18 -0.73
CA ARG A 302 -0.78 10.66 -2.02
C ARG A 302 -2.29 10.72 -2.12
N TRP A 303 -2.75 10.85 -3.36
CA TRP A 303 -4.15 10.59 -3.70
C TRP A 303 -4.50 9.11 -3.38
N SER A 304 -5.67 8.91 -2.79
CA SER A 304 -6.23 7.60 -2.44
C SER A 304 -7.54 7.39 -3.18
N CYS A 305 -7.79 6.17 -3.65
CA CYS A 305 -8.95 5.89 -4.48
C CYS A 305 -9.58 4.53 -4.22
N THR A 306 -10.84 4.40 -4.60
CA THR A 306 -11.53 3.11 -4.75
C THR A 306 -12.22 3.10 -6.10
N ILE A 307 -11.90 2.11 -6.92
CA ILE A 307 -12.46 1.92 -8.25
C ILE A 307 -13.74 1.10 -8.08
N LEU A 308 -14.89 1.76 -8.27
CA LEU A 308 -16.18 1.10 -8.29
C LEU A 308 -16.51 0.67 -9.71
N GLU A 309 -16.52 -0.63 -9.94
CA GLU A 309 -16.94 -1.20 -11.22
C GLU A 309 -18.47 -1.18 -11.36
N PRO A 310 -19.03 -0.93 -12.56
CA PRO A 310 -20.48 -0.95 -12.78
C PRO A 310 -21.17 -2.25 -12.35
N ARG A 311 -20.48 -3.39 -12.47
CA ARG A 311 -21.01 -4.69 -12.02
C ARG A 311 -21.11 -4.79 -10.48
N VAL A 312 -20.16 -4.19 -9.77
CA VAL A 312 -20.14 -4.16 -8.30
C VAL A 312 -21.19 -3.18 -7.80
N GLU A 313 -21.36 -2.04 -8.46
CA GLU A 313 -22.42 -1.08 -8.17
C GLU A 313 -23.83 -1.68 -8.35
N ARG A 314 -24.07 -2.40 -9.45
CA ARG A 314 -25.32 -3.12 -9.65
C ARG A 314 -25.54 -4.21 -8.59
N ALA A 315 -24.49 -4.92 -8.19
CA ALA A 315 -24.58 -5.95 -7.15
C ALA A 315 -24.91 -5.34 -5.77
N LEU A 316 -24.29 -4.20 -5.42
CA LEU A 316 -24.65 -3.41 -4.24
C LEU A 316 -26.12 -3.00 -4.28
N GLY A 317 -26.61 -2.51 -5.43
CA GLY A 317 -28.02 -2.16 -5.64
C GLY A 317 -28.97 -3.34 -5.46
N ARG A 318 -28.64 -4.51 -6.03
CA ARG A 318 -29.43 -5.75 -5.87
C ARG A 318 -29.54 -6.17 -4.39
N LEU A 319 -28.46 -6.04 -3.63
CA LEU A 319 -28.42 -6.36 -2.21
C LEU A 319 -28.94 -5.22 -1.31
N ARG A 320 -29.23 -4.05 -1.89
CA ARG A 320 -29.59 -2.80 -1.18
C ARG A 320 -28.55 -2.46 -0.09
N LEU A 321 -27.28 -2.59 -0.42
CA LEU A 321 -26.16 -2.26 0.46
C LEU A 321 -25.42 -1.03 -0.07
N THR A 322 -24.88 -0.24 0.86
CA THR A 322 -23.96 0.84 0.56
C THR A 322 -22.51 0.36 0.58
N ARG A 323 -21.58 1.23 0.16
CA ARG A 323 -20.14 0.95 0.22
C ARG A 323 -19.63 0.82 1.65
N GLU A 324 -20.23 1.55 2.60
CA GLU A 324 -19.84 1.50 4.01
C GLU A 324 -20.36 0.23 4.68
N ASP A 325 -21.58 -0.21 4.35
CA ASP A 325 -22.16 -1.44 4.90
C ASP A 325 -21.26 -2.67 4.64
N VAL A 326 -20.60 -2.70 3.48
CA VAL A 326 -19.74 -3.81 3.07
C VAL A 326 -18.30 -3.69 3.56
N ARG A 327 -17.98 -2.72 4.41
CA ARG A 327 -16.64 -2.60 5.02
C ARG A 327 -16.37 -3.72 6.01
N ASP A 328 -17.31 -3.98 6.92
CA ASP A 328 -17.25 -5.10 7.86
C ASP A 328 -18.05 -6.29 7.33
N GLN A 329 -17.44 -7.47 7.33
CA GLN A 329 -18.09 -8.66 6.78
C GLN A 329 -19.28 -9.09 7.62
N ALA A 330 -19.09 -9.14 8.94
CA ALA A 330 -20.12 -9.62 9.85
C ALA A 330 -21.33 -8.68 9.87
N ALA A 331 -21.11 -7.37 9.80
CA ALA A 331 -22.14 -6.36 9.68
C ALA A 331 -22.94 -6.53 8.38
N ALA A 332 -22.28 -6.62 7.22
CA ALA A 332 -22.95 -6.81 5.94
C ALA A 332 -23.79 -8.09 5.91
N GLU A 333 -23.21 -9.22 6.35
CA GLU A 333 -23.92 -10.49 6.42
C GLU A 333 -25.11 -10.44 7.40
N ARG A 334 -24.98 -9.71 8.51
CA ARG A 334 -26.08 -9.52 9.48
C ARG A 334 -27.20 -8.68 8.87
N ILE A 335 -26.88 -7.62 8.12
CA ILE A 335 -27.89 -6.81 7.41
C ILE A 335 -28.69 -7.70 6.44
N LEU A 336 -28.01 -8.51 5.63
CA LEU A 336 -28.67 -9.41 4.68
C LEU A 336 -29.51 -10.48 5.39
N ALA A 337 -28.95 -11.14 6.40
CA ALA A 337 -29.66 -12.18 7.13
C ALA A 337 -30.88 -11.65 7.88
N SER A 338 -30.81 -10.44 8.43
CA SER A 338 -31.93 -9.81 9.13
C SER A 338 -33.06 -9.43 8.17
N ARG A 339 -32.73 -8.99 6.95
CA ARG A 339 -33.73 -8.67 5.91
C ARG A 339 -34.41 -9.90 5.32
N ALA A 340 -33.70 -11.02 5.26
CA ALA A 340 -34.23 -12.31 4.79
C ALA A 340 -34.89 -13.15 5.90
N LEU A 341 -34.98 -12.61 7.12
CA LEU A 341 -35.48 -13.32 8.29
C LEU A 341 -37.02 -13.49 8.19
N PRO A 342 -37.56 -14.71 8.25
CA PRO A 342 -39.01 -14.92 8.26
C PRO A 342 -39.64 -14.33 9.54
N ALA A 343 -40.87 -13.81 9.44
CA ALA A 343 -41.58 -13.23 10.58
C ALA A 343 -41.65 -14.15 11.83
N PRO A 344 -41.89 -15.47 11.71
CA PRO A 344 -41.86 -16.37 12.87
C PRO A 344 -40.49 -16.44 13.55
N ALA A 345 -39.41 -16.38 12.77
CA ALA A 345 -38.05 -16.38 13.30
C ALA A 345 -37.71 -15.04 13.98
N SER A 346 -38.20 -13.91 13.45
CA SER A 346 -38.08 -12.59 14.11
C SER A 346 -38.78 -12.61 15.45
N GLY A 347 -40.05 -13.05 15.46
CA GLY A 347 -40.83 -13.13 16.69
C GLY A 347 -40.20 -14.04 17.75
N ALA A 348 -39.56 -15.14 17.34
CA ALA A 348 -38.84 -16.00 18.28
C ALA A 348 -37.61 -15.31 18.90
N ILE A 349 -36.86 -14.51 18.11
CA ILE A 349 -35.71 -13.73 18.61
C ILE A 349 -36.18 -12.63 19.56
N GLU A 350 -37.21 -11.88 19.16
CA GLU A 350 -37.80 -10.80 19.95
C GLU A 350 -38.35 -11.33 21.29
N LEU A 351 -39.09 -12.44 21.26
CA LEU A 351 -39.59 -13.10 22.46
C LEU A 351 -38.45 -13.55 23.38
N ALA A 352 -37.40 -14.17 22.85
CA ALA A 352 -36.26 -14.62 23.65
C ALA A 352 -35.54 -13.45 24.33
N ARG A 353 -35.35 -12.33 23.62
CA ARG A 353 -34.78 -11.10 24.19
C ARG A 353 -35.68 -10.48 25.26
N ALA A 354 -36.99 -10.40 25.00
CA ALA A 354 -37.96 -9.89 25.97
C ALA A 354 -37.98 -10.73 27.25
N GLN A 355 -37.92 -12.06 27.13
CA GLN A 355 -37.84 -12.98 28.27
C GLN A 355 -36.54 -12.80 29.07
N ALA A 356 -35.40 -12.62 28.40
CA ALA A 356 -34.12 -12.36 29.06
C ALA A 356 -34.14 -11.02 29.84
N SER A 357 -34.67 -9.95 29.22
CA SER A 357 -34.80 -8.63 29.87
C SER A 357 -35.73 -8.68 31.08
N ALA A 358 -36.90 -9.30 30.93
CA ALA A 358 -37.87 -9.44 32.03
C ALA A 358 -37.30 -10.27 33.19
N LEU A 359 -36.49 -11.29 32.91
CA LEU A 359 -35.79 -12.04 33.96
C LEU A 359 -34.76 -11.19 34.69
N ARG A 360 -33.95 -10.38 33.96
CA ARG A 360 -32.99 -9.46 34.58
C ARG A 360 -33.69 -8.49 35.53
N GLU A 361 -34.79 -7.87 35.09
CA GLU A 361 -35.56 -6.92 35.91
C GLU A 361 -36.05 -7.58 37.21
N ARG A 362 -36.67 -8.76 37.11
CA ARG A 362 -37.15 -9.51 38.29
C ARG A 362 -36.02 -9.92 39.23
N LEU A 363 -34.87 -10.36 38.69
CA LEU A 363 -33.71 -10.70 39.51
C LEU A 363 -33.12 -9.46 40.20
N HIS A 364 -33.14 -8.31 39.52
CA HIS A 364 -32.71 -7.04 40.11
C HIS A 364 -33.66 -6.57 41.23
N GLU A 365 -34.96 -6.80 41.13
CA GLU A 365 -35.90 -6.50 42.21
C GLU A 365 -35.62 -7.33 43.46
N LEU A 366 -35.27 -8.61 43.30
CA LEU A 366 -34.94 -9.52 44.41
C LEU A 366 -33.63 -9.18 45.12
N THR A 367 -32.70 -8.47 44.45
CA THR A 367 -31.47 -7.96 45.08
C THR A 367 -31.66 -6.62 45.78
N ARG A 368 -32.60 -5.78 45.32
CA ARG A 368 -32.93 -4.48 45.95
C ARG A 368 -33.87 -4.60 47.16
N GLY A 369 -34.68 -5.67 47.22
CA GLY A 369 -35.59 -5.96 48.33
C GLY A 369 -34.89 -6.56 49.54
N ASP A 370 -35.40 -7.68 50.05
CA ASP A 370 -34.93 -8.37 51.27
C ASP A 370 -33.50 -8.98 51.16
N GLY A 371 -32.79 -8.77 50.05
CA GLY A 371 -31.45 -9.34 49.83
C GLY A 371 -31.46 -10.87 49.78
N LEU A 372 -32.55 -11.48 49.31
CA LEU A 372 -32.75 -12.94 49.31
C LEU A 372 -31.69 -13.70 48.49
N ILE A 373 -31.08 -13.03 47.52
CA ILE A 373 -30.02 -13.57 46.67
C ILE A 373 -28.89 -12.55 46.50
N ASP A 374 -27.66 -13.04 46.43
CA ASP A 374 -26.48 -12.21 46.16
C ASP A 374 -26.54 -11.60 44.75
N GLU A 375 -26.15 -10.33 44.63
CA GLU A 375 -26.19 -9.58 43.38
C GLU A 375 -25.36 -10.23 42.26
N ARG A 376 -24.22 -10.86 42.59
CA ARG A 376 -23.38 -11.53 41.59
C ARG A 376 -24.04 -12.79 41.06
N VAL A 377 -24.82 -13.47 41.90
CA VAL A 377 -25.62 -14.65 41.49
C VAL A 377 -26.75 -14.22 40.56
N ALA A 378 -27.51 -13.19 40.95
CA ALA A 378 -28.57 -12.61 40.13
C ALA A 378 -28.04 -12.17 38.74
N GLU A 379 -26.96 -11.42 38.71
CA GLU A 379 -26.34 -10.97 37.46
C GLU A 379 -25.77 -12.14 36.63
N GLY A 380 -25.26 -13.20 37.29
CA GLY A 380 -24.84 -14.43 36.62
C GLY A 380 -25.97 -15.11 35.84
N HIS A 381 -27.16 -15.21 36.44
CA HIS A 381 -28.34 -15.78 35.79
C HIS A 381 -28.90 -14.88 34.68
N ALA A 382 -28.93 -13.55 34.89
CA ALA A 382 -29.34 -12.58 33.86
C ALA A 382 -28.45 -12.69 32.62
N ARG A 383 -27.11 -12.63 32.80
CA ARG A 383 -26.14 -12.80 31.70
C ARG A 383 -26.30 -14.14 30.98
N ARG A 384 -26.63 -15.21 31.69
CA ARG A 384 -26.86 -16.52 31.08
C ARG A 384 -28.09 -16.51 30.17
N ALA A 385 -29.17 -15.84 30.57
CA ALA A 385 -30.39 -15.70 29.77
C ALA A 385 -30.14 -14.87 28.50
N GLU A 386 -29.44 -13.73 28.62
CA GLU A 386 -28.99 -12.95 27.47
C GLU A 386 -28.12 -13.77 26.52
N TRP A 387 -27.14 -14.48 27.07
CA TRP A 387 -26.27 -15.33 26.26
C TRP A 387 -27.04 -16.42 25.50
N LEU A 388 -28.09 -16.99 26.11
CA LEU A 388 -28.95 -17.96 25.45
C LEU A 388 -29.76 -17.33 24.31
N ALA A 389 -30.33 -16.13 24.53
CA ALA A 389 -31.05 -15.38 23.50
C ALA A 389 -30.12 -15.03 22.32
N ASP A 390 -28.93 -14.51 22.61
CA ASP A 390 -27.91 -14.22 21.62
C ASP A 390 -27.48 -15.49 20.85
N ARG A 391 -27.34 -16.62 21.57
CA ARG A 391 -26.98 -17.90 20.94
C ARG A 391 -28.07 -18.39 20.01
N LEU A 392 -29.34 -18.24 20.38
CA LEU A 392 -30.48 -18.59 19.52
C LEU A 392 -30.47 -17.72 18.25
N GLU A 393 -30.37 -16.41 18.40
CA GLU A 393 -30.30 -15.46 17.28
C GLU A 393 -29.14 -15.80 16.34
N ARG A 394 -27.93 -16.03 16.87
CA ARG A 394 -26.77 -16.43 16.05
C ARG A 394 -27.05 -17.70 15.24
N ARG A 395 -27.73 -18.70 15.83
CA ARG A 395 -28.08 -19.96 15.12
C ARG A 395 -29.12 -19.74 14.03
N ILE A 396 -30.13 -18.92 14.29
CA ILE A 396 -31.17 -18.56 13.31
C ILE A 396 -30.55 -17.79 12.15
N LEU A 397 -29.79 -16.73 12.44
CA LEU A 397 -29.11 -15.95 11.41
C LEU A 397 -28.15 -16.82 10.59
N ALA A 398 -27.41 -17.74 11.20
CA ALA A 398 -26.56 -18.68 10.47
C ALA A 398 -27.36 -19.61 9.54
N ALA A 399 -28.56 -20.03 9.94
CA ALA A 399 -29.45 -20.83 9.09
C ALA A 399 -29.98 -20.02 7.90
N VAL A 400 -30.38 -18.77 8.14
CA VAL A 400 -30.81 -17.85 7.07
C VAL A 400 -29.66 -17.58 6.10
N LYS A 401 -28.44 -17.33 6.58
CA LYS A 401 -27.27 -17.15 5.71
C LYS A 401 -27.02 -18.34 4.78
N ARG A 402 -27.18 -19.57 5.27
CA ARG A 402 -27.05 -20.79 4.43
C ARG A 402 -28.16 -20.91 3.38
N ARG A 403 -29.38 -20.49 3.72
CA ARG A 403 -30.52 -20.44 2.78
C ARG A 403 -30.31 -19.38 1.70
N GLU A 404 -29.76 -18.22 2.07
CA GLU A 404 -29.46 -17.09 1.19
C GLU A 404 -28.08 -17.21 0.51
N ALA A 405 -27.73 -18.40 0.02
CA ALA A 405 -26.38 -18.68 -0.51
C ALA A 405 -25.98 -17.78 -1.68
N GLU A 406 -26.90 -17.47 -2.61
CA GLU A 406 -26.63 -16.56 -3.74
C GLU A 406 -26.31 -15.14 -3.25
N GLY A 407 -27.09 -14.61 -2.31
CA GLY A 407 -26.86 -13.30 -1.72
C GLY A 407 -25.52 -13.22 -1.00
N MET A 408 -25.14 -14.28 -0.28
CA MET A 408 -23.83 -14.37 0.40
C MET A 408 -22.67 -14.47 -0.60
N ALA A 409 -22.81 -15.23 -1.69
CA ALA A 409 -21.80 -15.30 -2.75
C ALA A 409 -21.64 -13.95 -3.48
N MET A 410 -22.74 -13.23 -3.69
CA MET A 410 -22.72 -11.88 -4.26
C MET A 410 -22.05 -10.88 -3.32
N LEU A 411 -22.35 -10.94 -2.01
CA LEU A 411 -21.66 -10.15 -1.00
C LEU A 411 -20.15 -10.47 -0.99
N GLY A 412 -19.78 -11.75 -1.07
CA GLY A 412 -18.40 -12.18 -1.20
C GLY A 412 -17.70 -11.56 -2.41
N THR A 413 -18.37 -11.55 -3.57
CA THR A 413 -17.86 -10.91 -4.80
C THR A 413 -17.68 -9.40 -4.62
N ILE A 414 -18.66 -8.70 -4.04
CA ILE A 414 -18.57 -7.25 -3.75
C ILE A 414 -17.39 -6.96 -2.82
N ARG A 415 -17.27 -7.72 -1.73
CA ARG A 415 -16.16 -7.57 -0.77
C ARG A 415 -14.83 -7.94 -1.39
N GLY A 416 -14.77 -8.95 -2.25
CA GLY A 416 -13.59 -9.28 -3.03
C GLY A 416 -13.09 -8.11 -3.87
N SER A 417 -14.01 -7.34 -4.45
CA SER A 417 -13.69 -6.15 -5.23
C SER A 417 -13.35 -4.92 -4.38
N LEU A 418 -14.01 -4.66 -3.25
CA LEU A 418 -13.87 -3.41 -2.48
C LEU A 418 -13.03 -3.53 -1.20
N TRP A 419 -13.11 -4.69 -0.55
CA TRP A 419 -12.45 -5.03 0.71
C TRP A 419 -11.74 -6.40 0.65
N PRO A 420 -10.91 -6.66 -0.39
CA PRO A 420 -10.21 -7.92 -0.57
C PRO A 420 -9.42 -8.32 0.69
N LEU A 421 -9.65 -9.53 1.19
CA LEU A 421 -8.99 -10.05 2.40
C LEU A 421 -9.13 -9.08 3.62
N GLY A 422 -10.22 -8.33 3.68
CA GLY A 422 -10.49 -7.35 4.75
C GLY A 422 -9.67 -6.05 4.66
N LYS A 423 -8.85 -5.87 3.62
CA LYS A 423 -8.04 -4.66 3.40
C LYS A 423 -8.75 -3.73 2.42
N ARG A 424 -8.45 -2.42 2.48
CA ARG A 424 -8.90 -1.45 1.45
C ARG A 424 -8.46 -1.94 0.06
N GLN A 425 -9.33 -1.82 -0.93
CA GLN A 425 -9.07 -2.21 -2.32
C GLN A 425 -7.67 -1.79 -2.80
N GLU A 426 -7.33 -0.51 -2.64
CA GLU A 426 -6.08 0.02 -3.16
C GLU A 426 -4.80 -0.58 -2.54
N ARG A 427 -4.92 -1.23 -1.38
CA ARG A 427 -3.82 -1.84 -0.61
C ARG A 427 -3.64 -3.33 -0.85
N ALA A 428 -4.51 -3.94 -1.64
CA ALA A 428 -4.50 -5.39 -1.82
C ALA A 428 -4.68 -5.76 -3.28
N LEU A 429 -5.73 -5.29 -3.95
CA LEU A 429 -5.98 -5.71 -5.33
C LEU A 429 -4.88 -5.26 -6.27
N ASN A 430 -4.46 -6.17 -7.14
CA ASN A 430 -3.65 -5.89 -8.29
C ASN A 430 -4.40 -5.02 -9.29
N PHE A 431 -3.70 -4.08 -9.93
CA PHE A 431 -4.31 -3.15 -10.87
C PHE A 431 -4.48 -3.72 -12.28
N ILE A 432 -3.64 -4.68 -12.68
CA ILE A 432 -3.58 -5.21 -14.05
C ILE A 432 -4.94 -5.72 -14.54
N PRO A 433 -5.74 -6.48 -13.77
CA PRO A 433 -7.06 -6.93 -14.23
C PRO A 433 -8.04 -5.79 -14.52
N LEU A 434 -8.00 -4.71 -13.72
CA LEU A 434 -8.83 -3.52 -13.93
C LEU A 434 -8.37 -2.75 -15.15
N LEU A 435 -7.06 -2.62 -15.34
CA LEU A 435 -6.48 -1.92 -16.47
C LEU A 435 -6.69 -2.70 -17.78
N ALA A 436 -6.62 -4.03 -17.77
CA ALA A 436 -6.94 -4.87 -18.93
C ALA A 436 -8.44 -4.78 -19.32
N ARG A 437 -9.33 -4.54 -18.35
CA ARG A 437 -10.77 -4.40 -18.59
C ARG A 437 -11.17 -3.02 -19.09
N TYR A 438 -10.58 -1.96 -18.53
CA TYR A 438 -11.04 -0.58 -18.75
C TYR A 438 -10.04 0.34 -19.46
N GLY A 439 -8.78 -0.09 -19.57
CA GLY A 439 -7.75 0.55 -20.37
C GLY A 439 -7.50 2.03 -20.06
N PRO A 440 -7.14 2.81 -21.09
CA PRO A 440 -6.86 4.25 -20.94
C PRO A 440 -7.99 5.05 -20.30
N GLY A 441 -9.27 4.69 -20.56
CA GLY A 441 -10.41 5.41 -20.00
C GLY A 441 -10.51 5.33 -18.47
N LEU A 442 -10.00 4.26 -17.84
CA LEU A 442 -9.86 4.21 -16.38
C LEU A 442 -8.75 5.15 -15.90
N VAL A 443 -7.60 5.12 -16.59
CA VAL A 443 -6.45 5.95 -16.26
C VAL A 443 -6.77 7.45 -16.37
N GLU A 444 -7.52 7.84 -17.40
CA GLU A 444 -8.00 9.22 -17.59
C GLU A 444 -8.86 9.68 -16.42
N ARG A 445 -9.88 8.91 -16.02
CA ARG A 445 -10.71 9.21 -14.84
C ARG A 445 -9.89 9.30 -13.56
N MET A 446 -8.89 8.43 -13.39
CA MET A 446 -7.98 8.50 -12.26
C MET A 446 -7.13 9.79 -12.29
N ARG A 447 -6.65 10.21 -13.47
CA ARG A 447 -5.90 11.47 -13.63
C ARG A 447 -6.77 12.70 -13.39
N GLU A 448 -8.04 12.68 -13.79
CA GLU A 448 -8.99 13.77 -13.51
C GLU A 448 -9.19 13.95 -12.00
N ALA A 449 -9.58 12.87 -11.31
CA ALA A 449 -9.80 12.87 -9.87
C ALA A 449 -8.51 13.19 -9.09
N SER A 450 -7.38 12.64 -9.51
CA SER A 450 -6.07 12.98 -8.92
C SER A 450 -5.67 14.43 -9.25
N GLY A 451 -6.06 14.97 -10.40
CA GLY A 451 -5.79 16.35 -10.78
C GLY A 451 -6.50 17.37 -9.87
N GLU A 452 -7.70 17.05 -9.39
CA GLU A 452 -8.40 17.83 -8.36
C GLU A 452 -7.62 17.83 -7.04
N TRP A 453 -7.20 16.65 -6.56
CA TRP A 453 -6.34 16.52 -5.40
C TRP A 453 -5.04 17.34 -5.55
N ALA A 454 -4.37 17.23 -6.68
CA ALA A 454 -3.11 17.92 -6.95
C ALA A 454 -3.25 19.45 -6.91
N ARG A 455 -4.37 20.00 -7.43
CA ARG A 455 -4.66 21.44 -7.34
C ARG A 455 -4.85 21.88 -5.89
N GLY A 456 -5.52 21.06 -5.08
CA GLY A 456 -5.66 21.32 -3.64
C GLY A 456 -4.32 21.34 -2.89
N ILE A 457 -3.37 20.48 -3.28
CA ILE A 457 -2.01 20.47 -2.70
C ILE A 457 -1.21 21.72 -3.07
N VAL A 458 -1.29 22.19 -4.32
CA VAL A 458 -0.55 23.37 -4.79
C VAL A 458 -1.14 24.68 -4.27
N GLY A 459 -2.41 24.69 -3.86
CA GLY A 459 -3.08 25.86 -3.30
C GLY A 459 -3.64 26.79 -4.37
N LYS A 460 -4.71 26.34 -5.06
CA LYS A 460 -5.56 27.19 -5.90
C LYS A 460 -6.94 27.38 -5.27
#